data_AF-A0A1X2GTV3-F1
#
_entry.id   AF-A0A1X2GTV3-F1
#
_cell.length_a   1.000
_cell.length_b   1.000
_cell.length_c   1.000
_cell.angle_alpha   90.00
_cell.angle_beta   90.00
_cell.angle_gamma   90.00
#
_symmetry.space_group_name_H-M   'P 1'
#
loop_
_entity.id
_entity.type
_entity.pdbx_description
1 polymer ?
#
loop_
_entity_poly.entity_id
_entity_poly.type
_entity_poly.pdbx_seq_one_letter_code
_entity_poly.pdbx_strand_id
1 'polypeptide(L)'
;MTLLTSVSGFAAFGVLVRTYALGLQKRPLFSNPSGTAIAAAVFGGVGYYVHNLQERQNAAIATKKELLLKNRARAEELAEKHAAL
;
A
#
# COMPACT_ATOMS: atom_id res chain seq x y z
N MET A 1 -11.10 3.39 -3.62
CA MET A 1 -10.98 2.38 -4.69
C MET A 1 -9.65 1.61 -4.70
N THR A 2 -8.60 2.04 -3.97
CA THR A 2 -7.29 1.36 -3.97
C THR A 2 -7.23 0.10 -3.11
N LEU A 3 -8.03 0.03 -2.04
CA LEU A 3 -8.11 -1.15 -1.13
C LEU A 3 -8.42 -2.45 -1.88
N LEU A 4 -9.51 -2.46 -2.64
CA LEU A 4 -9.94 -3.66 -3.36
C LEU A 4 -8.89 -4.11 -4.37
N THR A 5 -8.24 -3.19 -5.06
CA THR A 5 -7.15 -3.49 -6.01
C THR A 5 -5.92 -4.04 -5.31
N SER A 6 -5.53 -3.47 -4.16
CA SER A 6 -4.42 -4.00 -3.36
C SER A 6 -4.73 -5.40 -2.85
N VAL A 7 -5.89 -5.59 -2.21
CA VAL A 7 -6.29 -6.89 -1.66
C VAL A 7 -6.44 -7.95 -2.75
N SER A 8 -7.09 -7.63 -3.88
CA SER A 8 -7.25 -8.57 -4.99
C SER A 8 -5.92 -8.88 -5.68
N GLY A 9 -5.04 -7.89 -5.85
CA GLY A 9 -3.70 -8.08 -6.41
C GLY A 9 -2.84 -9.01 -5.54
N PHE A 10 -2.82 -8.78 -4.23
CA PHE A 10 -2.12 -9.67 -3.30
C PHE A 10 -2.77 -11.06 -3.20
N ALA A 11 -4.11 -11.15 -3.21
CA ALA A 11 -4.79 -12.44 -3.22
C ALA A 11 -4.45 -13.25 -4.49
N ALA A 12 -4.48 -12.61 -5.67
CA ALA A 12 -4.07 -13.21 -6.93
C ALA A 12 -2.60 -13.64 -6.90
N PHE A 13 -1.72 -12.83 -6.30
CA PHE A 13 -0.33 -13.21 -6.06
C PHE A 13 -0.23 -14.48 -5.19
N GLY A 14 -1.00 -14.58 -4.11
CA GLY A 14 -1.03 -15.79 -3.28
C GLY A 14 -1.49 -17.03 -4.03
N VAL A 15 -2.47 -16.90 -4.92
CA VAL A 15 -2.89 -17.97 -5.83
C VAL A 15 -1.74 -18.37 -6.76
N LEU A 16 -1.06 -17.40 -7.37
CA LEU A 16 0.08 -17.65 -8.27
C LEU A 16 1.25 -18.34 -7.55
N VAL A 17 1.56 -17.91 -6.32
CA VAL A 17 2.61 -18.55 -5.50
C VAL A 17 2.25 -20.02 -5.24
N ARG A 18 0.97 -20.30 -4.92
CA ARG A 18 0.52 -21.67 -4.67
C ARG A 18 0.55 -22.53 -5.93
N THR A 19 0.08 -22.02 -7.07
CA THR A 19 0.13 -22.77 -8.35
C THR A 19 1.56 -22.99 -8.80
N TYR A 20 2.45 -22.01 -8.63
CA TYR A 20 3.88 -22.14 -8.92
C TYR A 20 4.53 -23.23 -8.05
N ALA A 21 4.25 -23.26 -6.75
CA ALA A 21 4.76 -24.30 -5.85
C ALA A 21 4.28 -25.70 -6.23
N LEU A 22 3.03 -25.86 -6.65
CA LEU A 22 2.51 -27.14 -7.14
C LEU A 22 3.17 -27.57 -8.46
N GLY A 23 3.43 -26.62 -9.37
CA GLY A 23 4.18 -26.85 -10.59
C GLY A 23 5.60 -27.37 -10.32
N LEU A 24 6.29 -26.77 -9.35
CA LEU A 24 7.62 -27.22 -8.94
C LEU A 24 7.60 -28.63 -8.34
N GLN A 25 6.55 -28.98 -7.61
CA GLN A 25 6.34 -30.33 -7.05
C GLN A 25 5.84 -31.35 -8.09
N LYS A 26 5.65 -30.96 -9.36
CA LYS A 26 5.02 -31.77 -10.42
C LYS A 26 3.65 -32.33 -9.99
N ARG A 27 2.93 -31.63 -9.12
CA ARG A 27 1.59 -32.02 -8.65
C ARG A 27 0.52 -31.30 -9.49
N PRO A 28 -0.68 -31.88 -9.65
CA PRO A 28 -1.75 -31.23 -10.40
C PRO A 28 -2.13 -29.89 -9.76
N LEU A 29 -2.16 -28.83 -10.56
CA LEU A 29 -2.35 -27.44 -10.13
C LEU A 29 -3.66 -27.19 -9.35
N PHE A 30 -4.69 -27.98 -9.66
CA PHE A 30 -6.02 -27.85 -9.05
C PHE A 30 -6.37 -29.00 -8.11
N SER A 31 -5.38 -29.81 -7.72
CA SER A 31 -5.61 -30.97 -6.83
C SER A 31 -6.12 -30.56 -5.44
N ASN A 32 -5.86 -29.33 -4.99
CA ASN A 32 -6.16 -28.91 -3.63
C ASN A 32 -6.67 -27.45 -3.56
N PRO A 33 -7.95 -27.20 -3.93
CA PRO A 33 -8.51 -25.85 -4.01
C PRO A 33 -8.57 -25.14 -2.66
N SER A 34 -8.69 -25.88 -1.55
CA SER A 34 -8.64 -25.31 -0.20
C SER A 34 -7.28 -24.67 0.11
N GLY A 35 -6.18 -25.30 -0.32
CA GLY A 35 -4.84 -24.72 -0.15
C GLY A 35 -4.64 -23.43 -0.93
N THR A 36 -5.23 -23.34 -2.12
CA THR A 36 -5.21 -22.11 -2.93
C THR A 36 -6.08 -21.01 -2.31
N ALA A 37 -7.24 -21.36 -1.75
CA ALA A 37 -8.09 -20.42 -1.04
C ALA A 37 -7.41 -19.87 0.23
N ILE A 38 -6.72 -20.72 1.00
CA ILE A 38 -5.96 -20.30 2.17
C ILE A 38 -4.81 -19.37 1.76
N ALA A 39 -4.08 -19.70 0.69
CA ALA A 39 -3.01 -18.83 0.19
C ALA A 39 -3.58 -17.46 -0.25
N ALA A 40 -4.69 -17.45 -1.00
CA ALA A 40 -5.37 -16.22 -1.40
C ALA A 40 -5.81 -15.38 -0.18
N ALA A 41 -6.35 -16.02 0.87
CA ALA A 41 -6.76 -15.35 2.09
C ALA A 41 -5.57 -14.77 2.88
N VAL A 42 -4.49 -15.54 3.04
CA VAL A 42 -3.28 -15.09 3.75
C VAL A 42 -2.66 -13.91 3.03
N PHE A 43 -2.40 -14.02 1.73
CA PHE A 43 -1.81 -12.92 0.97
C PHE A 43 -2.78 -11.74 0.83
N GLY A 44 -4.08 -11.97 0.65
CA GLY A 44 -5.08 -10.91 0.65
C GLY A 44 -5.11 -10.14 1.98
N GLY A 45 -4.99 -10.83 3.12
CA GLY A 45 -4.84 -10.23 4.44
C GLY A 45 -3.56 -9.40 4.58
N VAL A 46 -2.44 -9.88 4.04
CA VAL A 46 -1.20 -9.08 3.97
C VAL A 46 -1.41 -7.82 3.12
N GLY A 47 -2.09 -7.94 1.98
CA GLY A 47 -2.42 -6.80 1.13
C GLY A 47 -3.28 -5.76 1.83
N TYR A 48 -4.25 -6.18 2.64
CA TYR A 48 -5.05 -5.29 3.49
C TYR A 48 -4.18 -4.57 4.53
N TYR A 49 -3.29 -5.30 5.21
CA TYR A 49 -2.40 -4.70 6.20
C TYR A 49 -1.44 -3.67 5.59
N VAL A 50 -0.81 -3.99 4.45
CA VAL A 50 0.09 -3.08 3.74
C VAL A 50 -0.65 -1.82 3.28
N HIS A 51 -1.87 -1.98 2.77
CA HIS A 51 -2.67 -0.82 2.36
C HIS A 51 -2.96 0.13 3.53
N ASN A 52 -3.39 -0.39 4.69
CA ASN A 52 -3.59 0.42 5.88
C ASN A 52 -2.31 1.15 6.31
N LEU A 53 -1.16 0.48 6.26
CA LEU A 53 0.11 1.10 6.60
C LEU A 53 0.45 2.25 5.63
N GLN A 54 0.19 2.06 4.34
CA GLN A 54 0.44 3.08 3.33
C GLN A 54 -0.49 4.28 3.47
N GLU A 55 -1.75 4.07 3.86
CA GLU A 55 -2.69 5.14 4.14
C GLU A 55 -2.21 6.03 5.30
N ARG A 56 -1.69 5.43 6.37
CA ARG A 56 -1.09 6.16 7.50
C ARG A 56 0.15 6.97 7.08
N GLN A 57 1.00 6.40 6.23
CA GLN A 57 2.18 7.09 5.72
C GLN A 57 1.80 8.28 4.83
N ASN A 58 0.84 8.09 3.92
CA ASN A 58 0.34 9.15 3.05
C ASN A 58 -0.28 10.30 3.85
N ALA A 59 -1.05 9.98 4.90
CA ALA A 59 -1.59 10.98 5.80
C ALA A 59 -0.48 11.80 6.48
N ALA A 60 0.56 11.13 6.99
CA ALA A 60 1.69 11.82 7.62
C ALA A 60 2.46 12.72 6.63
N ILE A 61 2.65 12.28 5.38
CA ILE A 61 3.29 13.07 4.33
C ILE A 61 2.44 14.29 3.98
N ALA A 62 1.12 14.13 3.87
CA ALA A 62 0.20 15.24 3.60
C ALA A 62 0.28 16.30 4.71
N THR A 63 0.25 15.91 5.98
CA THR A 63 0.42 16.83 7.11
C THR A 63 1.76 17.56 7.07
N LYS A 64 2.86 16.85 6.78
CA LYS A 64 4.18 17.49 6.65
C LYS A 64 4.23 18.49 5.50
N LYS A 65 3.59 18.16 4.37
CA LYS A 65 3.50 19.06 3.21
C LYS A 65 2.77 20.35 3.56
N GLU A 66 1.65 20.27 4.29
CA GLU A 66 0.93 21.46 4.73
C GLU A 66 1.76 22.34 5.67
N LEU A 67 2.50 21.75 6.60
CA LEU A 67 3.39 22.49 7.50
C LEU A 67 4.48 23.24 6.71
N LEU A 68 5.09 22.59 5.72
CA LEU A 68 6.10 23.21 4.86
C LEU A 68 5.53 24.39 4.07
N LEU A 69 4.31 24.27 3.55
CA LEU A 69 3.64 25.37 2.84
C LEU A 69 3.32 26.55 3.76
N LYS A 70 2.84 26.30 4.98
CA LYS A 70 2.58 27.34 5.99
C LYS A 70 3.87 28.07 6.40
N ASN A 71 4.97 27.34 6.55
CA ASN A 71 6.27 27.93 6.89
C ASN A 71 6.81 28.78 5.74
N ARG A 72 6.62 28.37 4.48
CA ARG A 72 6.99 29.18 3.30
C ARG A 72 6.21 30.48 3.24
N ALA A 73 4.88 30.43 3.40
CA ALA A 73 4.05 31.63 3.42
C ALA A 73 4.46 32.61 4.53
N ARG A 74 4.79 32.11 5.73
CA ARG A 74 5.31 32.93 6.83
C ARG A 74 6.68 33.55 6.51
N ALA A 75 7.56 32.81 5.84
CA ALA A 75 8.87 33.31 5.44
C ALA A 75 8.76 34.44 4.40
N GLU A 76 7.83 34.31 3.45
CA GLU A 76 7.51 35.36 2.47
C GLU A 76 6.96 36.62 3.14
N GLU A 77 6.00 36.47 4.07
CA GLU A 77 5.44 37.61 4.82
C GLU A 77 6.49 38.36 5.66
N LEU A 78 7.43 37.62 6.26
CA LEU A 78 8.55 38.22 7.01
C LEU A 78 9.53 38.94 6.08
N ALA A 79 9.81 38.37 4.91
CA ALA A 79 10.68 39.00 3.91
C ALA A 79 10.07 40.31 3.38
N GLU A 80 8.76 40.35 3.13
CA GLU A 80 8.04 41.58 2.74
C GLU A 80 8.09 42.63 3.86
N LYS A 81 7.87 42.23 5.12
CA LYS A 81 7.98 43.14 6.28
C LYS A 81 9.38 43.72 6.44
N HIS A 82 10.42 42.93 6.19
CA HIS A 82 11.80 43.40 6.23
C HIS A 82 12.17 44.30 5.04
N ALA A 83 11.55 44.13 3.88
CA ALA A 83 11.76 44.99 2.71
C ALA A 83 11.02 46.33 2.80
N ALA A 84 9.99 46.43 3.66
CA ALA A 84 9.21 47.64 3.91
C ALA A 84 9.77 48.54 5.05
N LEU A 85 10.82 48.09 5.75
CA LEU A 85 11.58 48.83 6.76
C LEU A 85 12.83 49.46 6.15
#